data_AF-A0A842STZ0-F1
#
_entry.id   AF-A0A842STZ0-F1
#
_cell.length_a   1.000
_cell.length_b   1.000
_cell.length_c   1.000
_cell.angle_alpha   90.00
_cell.angle_beta   90.00
_cell.angle_gamma   90.00
#
_symmetry.space_group_name_H-M   'P 1'
#
loop_
_entity.id
_entity.type
_entity.pdbx_description
1 polymer ?
#
loop_
_entity_poly.entity_id
_entity_poly.type
_entity_poly.pdbx_seq_one_letter_code
_entity_poly.pdbx_strand_id
1 'polypeptide(L)'
;MVKLIQRHSLKISLLMLLILSVSVTVASAGEIVLDQKQELEDGSTSLDKDEIGQEFTPTMSPLVAVEIKIRTANTLGDDTIIVNIRDSTIDGPILGTSSQLVIEGFEGWIRFDFPPIPLDPGSLYVIEVEVSKKTFAWYEGPGDVYPGGQGITFGDPYMDDFVFRTYAELNEPVGGELLPTGSILSILPIILAVTLITLSPKILGKK
;
A
#
# COMPACT_ATOMS: atom_id res chain seq x y z
N MET A 1 -30.84 33.63 49.85
CA MET A 1 -30.80 34.02 48.41
C MET A 1 -29.44 33.73 47.77
N VAL A 2 -28.85 32.55 48.03
CA VAL A 2 -27.50 32.16 47.55
C VAL A 2 -27.51 30.82 46.80
N LYS A 3 -28.56 30.00 46.96
CA LYS A 3 -28.69 28.67 46.35
C LYS A 3 -29.01 28.65 44.85
N LEU A 4 -29.28 29.79 44.21
CA LEU A 4 -29.78 29.85 42.83
C LEU A 4 -28.67 30.03 41.77
N ILE A 5 -27.49 30.53 42.15
CA ILE A 5 -26.39 30.83 41.20
C ILE A 5 -25.54 29.57 40.90
N GLN A 6 -25.49 28.61 41.82
CA GLN A 6 -24.63 27.43 41.73
C GLN A 6 -25.16 26.34 40.76
N ARG A 7 -26.46 26.39 40.40
CA ARG A 7 -27.08 25.41 39.48
C ARG A 7 -26.87 25.70 37.99
N HIS A 8 -26.52 26.94 37.62
CA HIS A 8 -26.28 27.31 36.21
C HIS A 8 -24.84 27.04 35.76
N SER A 9 -23.86 27.13 36.67
CA SER A 9 -22.45 26.85 36.38
C SER A 9 -22.17 25.36 36.09
N LEU A 10 -22.91 24.44 36.71
CA LEU A 10 -22.72 22.99 36.54
C LEU A 10 -23.19 22.48 35.16
N LYS A 11 -24.21 23.12 34.56
CA LYS A 11 -24.74 22.74 33.23
C LYS A 11 -23.87 23.24 32.09
N ILE A 12 -23.22 24.39 32.25
CA ILE A 12 -22.29 24.94 31.25
C ILE A 12 -20.96 24.15 31.25
N SER A 13 -20.51 23.69 32.42
CA SER A 13 -19.32 22.83 32.52
C SER A 13 -19.54 21.43 31.92
N LEU A 14 -20.76 20.89 31.97
CA LEU A 14 -21.09 19.60 31.36
C LEU A 14 -21.23 19.69 29.83
N LEU A 15 -21.69 20.83 29.31
CA LEU A 15 -21.79 21.08 27.86
C LEU A 15 -20.41 21.35 27.22
N MET A 16 -19.49 21.98 27.96
CA MET A 16 -18.09 22.15 27.53
C MET A 16 -17.28 20.84 27.55
N LEU A 17 -17.63 19.86 28.41
CA LEU A 17 -16.99 18.55 28.41
C LEU A 17 -17.45 17.64 27.25
N LEU A 18 -18.66 17.86 26.71
CA LEU A 18 -19.20 17.04 25.61
C LEU A 18 -18.61 17.43 24.24
N ILE A 19 -17.95 18.60 24.13
CA ILE A 19 -17.34 19.08 22.88
C ILE A 19 -15.90 18.52 22.70
N LEU A 20 -15.34 17.84 23.70
CA LEU A 20 -13.92 17.42 23.71
C LEU A 20 -13.70 15.91 23.53
N SER A 21 -14.34 15.29 22.53
CA SER A 21 -13.86 14.00 22.01
C SER A 21 -14.43 13.67 20.63
N VAL A 22 -14.31 14.61 19.68
CA VAL A 22 -14.27 14.16 18.28
C VAL A 22 -12.88 13.62 18.05
N SER A 23 -12.67 12.34 18.38
CA SER A 23 -11.50 11.61 17.94
C SER A 23 -11.59 11.47 16.42
N VAL A 24 -11.05 12.45 15.69
CA VAL A 24 -10.83 12.32 14.26
C VAL A 24 -9.76 11.25 14.11
N THR A 25 -10.17 10.02 13.84
CA THR A 25 -9.26 8.99 13.34
C THR A 25 -8.92 9.38 11.91
N VAL A 26 -7.81 10.10 11.74
CA VAL A 26 -7.19 10.23 10.43
C VAL A 26 -6.67 8.84 10.09
N ALA A 27 -7.35 8.14 9.18
CA ALA A 27 -6.76 6.98 8.55
C ALA A 27 -5.58 7.50 7.74
N SER A 28 -4.36 7.26 8.21
CA SER A 28 -3.19 7.42 7.37
C SER A 28 -3.24 6.29 6.36
N ALA A 29 -3.37 6.60 5.07
CA ALA A 29 -2.95 5.65 4.05
C ALA A 29 -1.44 5.46 4.24
N GLY A 30 -0.98 4.21 4.21
CA GLY A 30 0.44 3.91 4.26
C GLY A 30 1.15 4.44 3.00
N GLU A 31 2.46 4.60 3.09
CA GLU A 31 3.25 5.02 1.93
C GLU A 31 3.36 3.84 0.96
N ILE A 32 2.98 4.02 -0.31
CA ILE A 32 3.19 3.00 -1.34
C ILE A 32 4.64 3.10 -1.81
N VAL A 33 5.39 2.02 -1.59
CA VAL A 33 6.82 1.94 -1.91
C VAL A 33 7.09 0.80 -2.88
N LEU A 34 8.09 0.98 -3.74
CA LEU A 34 8.60 -0.07 -4.62
C LEU A 34 9.24 -1.18 -3.77
N ASP A 35 8.87 -2.44 -4.00
CA ASP A 35 9.42 -3.59 -3.30
C ASP A 35 10.39 -4.37 -4.19
N GLN A 36 9.88 -5.16 -5.15
CA GLN A 36 10.69 -5.97 -6.05
C GLN A 36 10.64 -5.43 -7.47
N LYS A 37 11.69 -5.70 -8.26
CA LYS A 37 11.71 -5.34 -9.67
C LYS A 37 12.73 -6.09 -10.50
N GLN A 38 12.43 -6.16 -11.79
CA GLN A 38 13.37 -6.41 -12.88
C GLN A 38 13.02 -5.50 -14.06
N GLU A 39 14.00 -4.74 -14.55
CA GLU A 39 13.86 -3.69 -15.58
C GLU A 39 14.82 -3.83 -16.76
N LEU A 40 15.69 -4.85 -16.81
CA LEU A 40 16.52 -5.08 -18.01
C LEU A 40 15.66 -5.67 -19.14
N GLU A 41 15.84 -5.16 -20.35
CA GLU A 41 15.08 -5.54 -21.53
C GLU A 41 16.04 -6.02 -22.63
N ASP A 42 15.82 -7.24 -23.11
CA ASP A 42 16.54 -7.81 -24.26
C ASP A 42 15.58 -8.51 -25.26
N GLY A 43 14.31 -8.69 -24.88
CA GLY A 43 13.33 -9.35 -25.72
C GLY A 43 11.90 -9.19 -25.24
N SER A 44 11.01 -9.98 -25.81
CA SER A 44 9.64 -10.10 -25.31
C SER A 44 9.06 -11.46 -25.68
N THR A 45 8.37 -12.10 -24.74
CA THR A 45 7.59 -13.30 -25.00
C THR A 45 6.12 -12.94 -25.19
N SER A 46 5.52 -13.50 -26.24
CA SER A 46 4.09 -13.38 -26.52
C SER A 46 3.26 -13.96 -25.36
N LEU A 47 2.23 -13.22 -24.92
CA LEU A 47 1.29 -13.65 -23.87
C LEU A 47 0.31 -14.73 -24.34
N ASP A 48 0.60 -15.39 -25.46
CA ASP A 48 -0.26 -16.39 -26.05
C ASP A 48 -0.02 -17.82 -25.56
N LYS A 49 0.94 -17.96 -24.65
CA LYS A 49 1.28 -19.18 -23.95
C LYS A 49 0.36 -19.32 -22.76
N ASP A 50 -0.23 -20.50 -22.60
CA ASP A 50 -0.91 -20.84 -21.36
C ASP A 50 0.12 -20.82 -20.21
N GLU A 51 -0.28 -20.40 -19.01
CA GLU A 51 0.56 -20.40 -17.79
C GLU A 51 1.89 -19.64 -17.97
N ILE A 52 1.80 -18.33 -18.22
CA ILE A 52 2.95 -17.42 -18.22
C ILE A 52 3.00 -16.62 -16.92
N GLY A 53 4.18 -16.51 -16.32
CA GLY A 53 4.33 -15.78 -15.08
C GLY A 53 5.77 -15.46 -14.70
N GLN A 54 5.92 -14.72 -13.61
CA GLN A 54 7.19 -14.37 -13.00
C GLN A 54 7.11 -14.68 -11.51
N GLU A 55 8.03 -15.50 -11.01
CA GLU A 55 8.17 -15.68 -9.56
C GLU A 55 8.83 -14.45 -8.93
N PHE A 56 8.45 -14.14 -7.69
CA PHE A 56 9.06 -13.10 -6.89
C PHE A 56 9.02 -13.41 -5.39
N THR A 57 9.99 -12.85 -4.67
CA THR A 57 10.12 -12.97 -3.23
C THR A 57 10.01 -11.57 -2.60
N PRO A 58 8.85 -11.19 -2.03
CA PRO A 58 8.65 -9.86 -1.46
C PRO A 58 9.53 -9.63 -0.24
N THR A 59 9.92 -8.38 -0.02
CA THR A 59 10.58 -7.94 1.22
C THR A 59 9.64 -7.13 2.11
N MET A 60 8.49 -6.71 1.58
CA MET A 60 7.49 -5.91 2.27
C MET A 60 6.09 -6.48 2.07
N SER A 61 5.18 -6.10 2.96
CA SER A 61 3.79 -6.56 2.97
C SER A 61 2.92 -5.50 3.62
N PRO A 62 1.67 -5.30 3.14
CA PRO A 62 1.00 -6.03 2.06
C PRO A 62 1.41 -5.57 0.66
N LEU A 63 1.31 -6.45 -0.34
CA LEU A 63 1.39 -6.08 -1.75
C LEU A 63 0.13 -5.30 -2.15
N VAL A 64 0.30 -4.20 -2.87
CA VAL A 64 -0.80 -3.32 -3.30
C VAL A 64 -0.83 -3.05 -4.79
N ALA A 65 0.27 -3.27 -5.51
CA ALA A 65 0.27 -3.18 -6.96
C ALA A 65 1.38 -3.98 -7.62
N VAL A 66 1.15 -4.28 -8.90
CA VAL A 66 2.15 -4.80 -9.84
C VAL A 66 2.16 -3.91 -11.08
N GLU A 67 3.36 -3.66 -11.60
CA GLU A 67 3.53 -3.15 -12.96
C GLU A 67 4.24 -4.18 -13.81
N ILE A 68 3.79 -4.36 -15.04
CA ILE A 68 4.47 -5.15 -16.06
C ILE A 68 4.72 -4.27 -17.28
N LYS A 69 5.80 -4.53 -18.01
CA LYS A 69 6.08 -3.82 -19.26
C LYS A 69 5.67 -4.70 -20.44
N ILE A 70 4.80 -4.19 -21.30
CA ILE A 70 4.26 -4.93 -22.44
C ILE A 70 4.43 -4.14 -23.74
N ARG A 71 4.28 -4.85 -24.86
CA ARG A 71 4.14 -4.27 -26.19
C ARG A 71 3.09 -5.01 -27.01
N THR A 72 2.54 -4.35 -28.01
CA THR A 72 1.71 -5.01 -29.01
C THR A 72 2.58 -5.92 -29.88
N ALA A 73 2.24 -7.21 -29.94
CA ALA A 73 2.95 -8.22 -30.70
C ALA A 73 2.15 -8.70 -31.93
N ASN A 74 0.81 -8.73 -31.82
CA ASN A 74 -0.10 -9.15 -32.88
C ASN A 74 -1.26 -8.15 -33.02
N THR A 75 -1.79 -7.97 -34.24
CA THR A 75 -2.92 -7.08 -34.51
C THR A 75 -4.25 -7.84 -34.42
N LEU A 76 -4.71 -8.12 -33.20
CA LEU A 76 -5.95 -8.86 -32.90
C LEU A 76 -7.01 -7.99 -32.17
N GLY A 77 -6.78 -6.69 -32.15
CA GLY A 77 -7.55 -5.68 -31.43
C GLY A 77 -7.22 -5.63 -29.94
N ASP A 78 -7.91 -4.73 -29.24
CA ASP A 78 -7.79 -4.52 -27.80
C ASP A 78 -8.00 -5.82 -27.00
N ASP A 79 -7.35 -5.91 -25.85
CA ASP A 79 -7.36 -7.11 -25.01
C ASP A 79 -7.48 -6.74 -23.54
N THR A 80 -8.12 -7.61 -22.75
CA THR A 80 -8.09 -7.52 -21.30
C THR A 80 -6.99 -8.40 -20.78
N ILE A 81 -6.03 -7.79 -20.10
CA ILE A 81 -4.95 -8.47 -19.38
C ILE A 81 -5.40 -8.63 -17.94
N ILE A 82 -5.27 -9.84 -17.40
CA ILE A 82 -5.58 -10.20 -16.03
C ILE A 82 -4.26 -10.58 -15.37
N VAL A 83 -4.01 -10.04 -14.18
CA VAL A 83 -2.87 -10.39 -13.34
C VAL A 83 -3.38 -11.05 -12.09
N ASN A 84 -2.89 -12.27 -11.84
CA ASN A 84 -3.14 -13.01 -10.61
C ASN A 84 -1.86 -13.04 -9.77
N ILE A 85 -2.00 -12.85 -8.46
CA ILE A 85 -0.95 -13.14 -7.49
C ILE A 85 -1.23 -14.52 -6.92
N ARG A 86 -0.28 -15.45 -7.05
CA ARG A 86 -0.42 -16.83 -6.60
C ARG A 86 0.59 -17.19 -5.52
N ASP A 87 0.19 -18.09 -4.66
CA ASP A 87 1.04 -18.65 -3.61
C ASP A 87 1.97 -19.73 -4.18
N SER A 88 3.28 -19.54 -3.99
CA SER A 88 4.37 -20.50 -4.23
C SER A 88 4.62 -20.96 -5.67
N THR A 89 3.59 -21.27 -6.47
CA THR A 89 3.72 -21.85 -7.83
C THR A 89 2.66 -21.28 -8.80
N ILE A 90 2.85 -21.45 -10.11
CA ILE A 90 1.90 -20.99 -11.15
C ILE A 90 0.51 -21.65 -11.04
N ASP A 91 0.43 -22.88 -10.54
CA ASP A 91 -0.82 -23.58 -10.25
C ASP A 91 -1.34 -23.35 -8.82
N GLY A 92 -0.61 -22.55 -8.05
CA GLY A 92 -0.91 -22.27 -6.66
C GLY A 92 -2.22 -21.49 -6.48
N PRO A 93 -2.78 -21.46 -5.26
CA PRO A 93 -3.97 -20.67 -4.95
C PRO A 93 -3.80 -19.20 -5.33
N ILE A 94 -4.83 -18.62 -5.95
CA ILE A 94 -4.89 -17.18 -6.24
C ILE A 94 -5.18 -16.42 -4.95
N LEU A 95 -4.27 -15.52 -4.58
CA LEU A 95 -4.37 -14.62 -3.42
C LEU A 95 -5.04 -13.29 -3.78
N GLY A 96 -4.94 -12.87 -5.04
CA GLY A 96 -5.64 -11.70 -5.55
C GLY A 96 -5.56 -11.58 -7.07
N THR A 97 -6.52 -10.85 -7.63
CA THR A 97 -6.68 -10.66 -9.08
C THR A 97 -6.93 -9.19 -9.38
N SER A 98 -6.32 -8.69 -10.46
CA SER A 98 -6.57 -7.36 -11.02
C SER A 98 -6.57 -7.44 -12.54
N SER A 99 -7.26 -6.54 -13.24
CA SER A 99 -7.37 -6.60 -14.70
C SER A 99 -7.44 -5.21 -15.32
N GLN A 100 -6.93 -5.08 -16.54
CA GLN A 100 -6.93 -3.85 -17.32
C GLN A 100 -7.28 -4.13 -18.79
N LEU A 101 -8.08 -3.25 -19.39
CA LEU A 101 -8.28 -3.22 -20.83
C LEU A 101 -7.12 -2.45 -21.46
N VAL A 102 -6.42 -3.06 -22.40
CA VAL A 102 -5.27 -2.48 -23.11
C VAL A 102 -5.60 -2.37 -24.59
N ILE A 103 -5.37 -1.17 -25.13
CA ILE A 103 -5.67 -0.83 -26.52
C ILE A 103 -4.55 -1.33 -27.43
N GLU A 104 -4.91 -1.90 -28.58
CA GLU A 104 -3.92 -2.29 -29.59
C GLU A 104 -3.01 -1.10 -29.97
N GLY A 105 -1.72 -1.36 -30.10
CA GLY A 105 -0.70 -0.34 -30.35
C GLY A 105 -0.06 0.20 -29.06
N PHE A 106 -0.52 -0.21 -27.89
CA PHE A 106 0.13 0.13 -26.62
C PHE A 106 1.53 -0.50 -26.51
N GLU A 107 2.44 0.28 -25.93
CA GLU A 107 3.78 -0.14 -25.52
C GLU A 107 4.19 0.65 -24.27
N GLY A 108 4.61 -0.04 -23.22
CA GLY A 108 5.07 0.58 -21.99
C GLY A 108 4.66 -0.16 -20.73
N TRP A 109 4.76 0.54 -19.60
CA TRP A 109 4.38 0.04 -18.30
C TRP A 109 2.87 0.14 -18.09
N ILE A 110 2.27 -0.95 -17.65
CA ILE A 110 0.87 -0.99 -17.21
C ILE A 110 0.82 -1.39 -15.75
N ARG A 111 -0.04 -0.70 -14.98
CA ARG A 111 -0.21 -0.89 -13.55
C ARG A 111 -1.52 -1.60 -13.22
N PHE A 112 -1.42 -2.57 -12.33
CA PHE A 112 -2.50 -3.34 -11.75
C PHE A 112 -2.52 -3.09 -10.24
N ASP A 113 -3.53 -2.36 -9.77
CA ASP A 113 -3.73 -2.12 -8.34
C ASP A 113 -4.58 -3.26 -7.73
N PHE A 114 -4.29 -3.60 -6.48
CA PHE A 114 -4.96 -4.64 -5.72
C PHE A 114 -5.46 -4.07 -4.38
N PRO A 115 -6.56 -4.60 -3.82
CA PRO A 115 -6.75 -4.55 -2.38
C PRO A 115 -5.50 -5.12 -1.68
N PRO A 116 -5.06 -4.60 -0.52
CA PRO A 116 -3.86 -5.07 0.14
C PRO A 116 -3.83 -6.60 0.31
N ILE A 117 -2.85 -7.25 -0.31
CA ILE A 117 -2.65 -8.70 -0.25
C ILE A 117 -1.58 -8.98 0.81
N PRO A 118 -1.92 -9.61 1.94
CA PRO A 118 -0.92 -9.99 2.94
C PRO A 118 -0.02 -11.08 2.36
N LEU A 119 1.25 -10.76 2.19
CA LEU A 119 2.30 -11.71 1.82
C LEU A 119 3.27 -11.88 2.99
N ASP A 120 3.95 -13.02 3.05
CA ASP A 120 5.02 -13.28 4.00
C ASP A 120 6.36 -12.88 3.36
N PRO A 121 7.08 -11.87 3.91
CA PRO A 121 8.39 -11.50 3.37
C PRO A 121 9.36 -12.68 3.37
N GLY A 122 10.05 -12.89 2.25
CA GLY A 122 10.97 -14.02 2.06
C GLY A 122 10.34 -15.31 1.54
N SER A 123 9.01 -15.38 1.41
CA SER A 123 8.31 -16.50 0.76
C SER A 123 8.19 -16.27 -0.75
N LEU A 124 8.06 -17.35 -1.53
CA LEU A 124 7.95 -17.27 -2.99
C LEU A 124 6.48 -17.10 -3.43
N TYR A 125 6.24 -16.22 -4.40
CA TYR A 125 4.93 -15.98 -5.01
C TYR A 125 5.06 -15.85 -6.53
N VAL A 126 3.95 -15.90 -7.25
CA VAL A 126 3.93 -15.78 -8.71
C VAL A 126 3.03 -14.65 -9.17
N ILE A 127 3.53 -13.81 -10.08
CA ILE A 127 2.76 -12.90 -10.92
C ILE A 127 2.38 -13.69 -12.17
N GLU A 128 1.16 -14.21 -12.24
CA GLU A 128 0.63 -14.83 -13.45
C GLU A 128 -0.06 -13.78 -14.30
N VAL A 129 0.13 -13.86 -15.62
CA VAL A 129 -0.55 -13.01 -16.59
C VAL A 129 -1.41 -13.85 -17.51
N GLU A 130 -2.71 -13.61 -17.48
CA GLU A 130 -3.68 -14.19 -18.39
C GLU A 130 -4.20 -13.13 -19.36
N VAL A 131 -4.52 -13.53 -20.59
CA VAL A 131 -5.03 -12.64 -21.63
C VAL A 131 -6.20 -13.28 -22.35
N SER A 132 -7.16 -12.46 -22.80
CA SER A 132 -8.31 -12.96 -23.57
C SER A 132 -8.00 -13.14 -25.05
N LYS A 133 -6.97 -12.45 -25.55
CA LYS A 133 -6.47 -12.54 -26.92
C LYS A 133 -4.94 -12.65 -26.88
N LYS A 134 -4.36 -12.87 -28.05
CA LYS A 134 -2.91 -13.06 -28.21
C LYS A 134 -2.26 -11.75 -28.70
N THR A 135 -2.81 -10.59 -28.30
CA THR A 135 -2.44 -9.28 -28.87
C THR A 135 -1.07 -8.80 -28.37
N PHE A 136 -0.76 -9.04 -27.09
CA PHE A 136 0.37 -8.44 -26.41
C PHE A 136 1.51 -9.44 -26.12
N ALA A 137 2.71 -8.91 -25.92
CA ALA A 137 3.87 -9.62 -25.41
C ALA A 137 4.40 -8.91 -24.16
N TRP A 138 4.95 -9.69 -23.23
CA TRP A 138 5.62 -9.22 -22.03
C TRP A 138 7.12 -9.07 -22.32
N TYR A 139 7.68 -7.90 -22.03
CA TYR A 139 9.13 -7.69 -22.10
C TYR A 139 9.88 -8.60 -21.12
N GLU A 140 11.05 -9.07 -21.52
CA GLU A 140 11.95 -9.93 -20.74
C GLU A 140 13.40 -9.46 -20.86
N GLY A 141 14.19 -9.77 -19.84
CA GLY A 141 15.65 -9.57 -19.80
C GLY A 141 16.39 -10.90 -19.99
N PRO A 142 17.68 -10.88 -20.32
CA PRO A 142 18.40 -12.09 -20.69
C PRO A 142 18.88 -12.87 -19.46
N GLY A 143 18.57 -14.16 -19.39
CA GLY A 143 18.96 -15.03 -18.30
C GLY A 143 18.19 -14.79 -16.99
N ASP A 144 18.68 -15.43 -15.93
CA ASP A 144 18.26 -15.20 -14.54
C ASP A 144 18.98 -13.94 -14.01
N VAL A 145 18.32 -12.81 -14.17
CA VAL A 145 18.79 -11.47 -13.78
C VAL A 145 18.07 -10.98 -12.52
N TYR A 146 17.03 -11.68 -12.08
CA TYR A 146 16.29 -11.43 -10.86
C TYR A 146 16.42 -12.62 -9.89
N PRO A 147 17.35 -12.56 -8.92
CA PRO A 147 17.65 -13.71 -8.04
C PRO A 147 16.54 -14.06 -7.03
N GLY A 148 15.45 -13.29 -7.00
CA GLY A 148 14.31 -13.50 -6.10
C GLY A 148 13.22 -14.41 -6.68
N GLY A 149 13.43 -14.98 -7.86
CA GLY A 149 12.49 -15.84 -8.57
C GLY A 149 13.05 -16.20 -9.95
N GLN A 150 12.18 -16.72 -10.81
CA GLN A 150 12.48 -17.03 -12.21
C GLN A 150 11.23 -16.77 -13.06
N GLY A 151 11.43 -16.52 -14.35
CA GLY A 151 10.33 -16.54 -15.32
C GLY A 151 9.70 -17.93 -15.44
N ILE A 152 8.45 -17.97 -15.87
CA ILE A 152 7.68 -19.19 -16.12
C ILE A 152 6.98 -19.06 -17.48
N THR A 153 7.07 -20.10 -18.31
CA THR A 153 6.28 -20.20 -19.55
C THR A 153 5.79 -21.62 -19.75
N PHE A 154 4.53 -21.80 -20.17
CA PHE A 154 3.91 -23.13 -20.31
C PHE A 154 3.95 -23.92 -19.00
N GLY A 155 3.83 -23.22 -17.86
CA GLY A 155 3.91 -23.81 -16.52
C GLY A 155 5.31 -24.23 -16.06
N ASP A 156 6.30 -24.19 -16.95
CA ASP A 156 7.67 -24.62 -16.68
C ASP A 156 8.63 -23.44 -16.42
N PRO A 157 9.72 -23.64 -15.67
CA PRO A 157 10.80 -22.66 -15.52
C PRO A 157 11.29 -22.14 -16.87
N TYR A 158 11.35 -20.82 -17.00
CA TYR A 158 11.85 -20.11 -18.16
C TYR A 158 13.26 -19.58 -17.90
N MET A 159 14.08 -19.52 -18.96
CA MET A 159 15.49 -19.16 -18.82
C MET A 159 15.74 -17.67 -18.59
N ASP A 160 14.76 -16.84 -18.93
CA ASP A 160 14.81 -15.38 -18.89
C ASP A 160 13.80 -14.86 -17.85
N ASP A 161 14.06 -13.70 -17.26
CA ASP A 161 13.12 -13.03 -16.35
C ASP A 161 12.29 -11.96 -17.05
N PHE A 162 11.00 -11.93 -16.72
CA PHE A 162 10.08 -10.91 -17.19
C PHE A 162 10.33 -9.56 -16.52
N VAL A 163 9.96 -8.49 -17.24
CA VAL A 163 10.11 -7.11 -16.76
C VAL A 163 8.91 -6.73 -15.90
N PHE A 164 9.15 -6.50 -14.61
CA PHE A 164 8.11 -6.22 -13.63
C PHE A 164 8.55 -5.28 -12.51
N ARG A 165 7.57 -4.77 -11.77
CA ARG A 165 7.73 -4.11 -10.47
C ARG A 165 6.59 -4.54 -9.55
N THR A 166 6.89 -4.71 -8.27
CA THR A 166 5.87 -4.86 -7.23
C THR A 166 5.94 -3.69 -6.27
N TYR A 167 4.81 -3.37 -5.66
CA TYR A 167 4.69 -2.29 -4.69
C TYR A 167 4.00 -2.80 -3.45
N ALA A 168 4.51 -2.37 -2.30
CA ALA A 168 3.93 -2.66 -1.00
C ALA A 168 3.48 -1.37 -0.30
N GLU A 169 2.53 -1.49 0.60
CA GLU A 169 2.15 -0.39 1.50
C GLU A 169 3.02 -0.47 2.76
N LEU A 170 3.93 0.49 2.92
CA LEU A 170 4.69 0.67 4.14
C LEU A 170 3.78 1.30 5.19
N ASN A 171 3.26 0.44 6.07
CA ASN A 171 2.64 0.89 7.30
C ASN A 171 3.76 1.28 8.26
N GLU A 172 3.99 2.58 8.43
CA GLU A 172 4.73 3.06 9.59
C GLU A 172 4.14 2.39 10.84
N PRO A 173 4.96 1.79 11.73
CA PRO A 173 4.44 1.25 12.97
C PRO A 173 3.64 2.36 13.62
N VAL A 174 2.33 2.17 13.74
CA VAL A 174 1.44 3.20 14.29
C VAL A 174 1.90 3.38 15.72
N GLY A 175 2.76 4.38 15.91
CA GLY A 175 3.46 4.69 17.14
C GLY A 175 2.48 5.25 18.15
N GLY A 176 1.53 4.43 18.59
CA GLY A 176 1.14 4.45 19.97
C GLY A 176 2.33 3.93 20.77
N GLU A 177 3.34 4.78 21.01
CA GLU A 177 4.14 4.62 22.21
C GLU A 177 3.13 4.54 23.35
N LEU A 178 2.89 3.34 23.88
CA LEU A 178 2.35 3.20 25.22
C LEU A 178 3.42 3.80 26.12
N LEU A 179 3.35 5.12 26.33
CA LEU A 179 4.12 5.76 27.37
C LEU A 179 3.84 4.94 28.64
N PRO A 180 4.86 4.36 29.29
CA PRO A 180 4.66 3.60 30.49
C PRO A 180 3.83 4.46 31.45
N THR A 181 2.83 3.87 32.09
CA THR A 181 1.82 4.50 32.96
C THR A 181 2.39 5.21 34.21
N GLY A 182 3.67 5.59 34.20
CA GLY A 182 4.37 6.36 35.24
C GLY A 182 5.12 7.61 34.76
N SER A 183 5.14 7.95 33.46
CA SER A 183 5.90 9.11 32.97
C SER A 183 5.10 10.43 33.04
N ILE A 184 4.96 10.98 34.25
CA ILE A 184 4.27 12.27 34.52
C ILE A 184 5.02 13.48 33.91
N LEU A 185 6.20 13.29 33.31
CA LEU A 185 7.06 14.40 32.85
C LEU A 185 6.83 14.86 31.40
N SER A 186 6.07 14.14 30.58
CA SER A 186 5.89 14.49 29.14
C SER A 186 4.79 15.54 28.88
N ILE A 187 3.94 15.85 29.87
CA ILE A 187 2.83 16.82 29.72
C ILE A 187 3.23 18.26 30.08
N LEU A 188 4.51 18.51 30.41
CA LEU A 188 4.95 19.82 30.91
C LEU A 188 4.71 21.02 29.96
N PRO A 189 4.74 20.92 28.61
CA PRO A 189 4.45 22.10 27.79
C PRO A 189 2.96 22.45 27.72
N ILE A 190 2.05 21.51 28.04
CA ILE A 190 0.59 21.75 27.97
C ILE A 190 0.06 22.32 29.30
N ILE A 191 0.64 21.94 30.45
CA ILE A 191 0.20 22.48 31.75
C ILE A 191 0.65 23.93 31.94
N LEU A 192 1.81 24.35 31.38
CA LEU A 192 2.29 25.72 31.56
C LEU A 192 1.40 26.78 30.89
N ALA A 193 0.71 26.43 29.79
CA ALA A 193 -0.17 27.36 29.08
C ALA A 193 -1.50 27.64 29.83
N VAL A 194 -1.95 26.72 30.69
CA VAL A 194 -3.21 26.87 31.44
C VAL A 194 -3.00 27.62 32.76
N THR A 195 -1.83 27.51 33.39
CA THR A 195 -1.51 28.30 34.61
C THR A 195 -1.21 29.77 34.34
N LEU A 196 -0.86 30.17 33.11
CA LEU A 196 -0.57 31.59 32.82
C LEU A 196 -1.83 32.46 32.63
N ILE A 197 -3.02 31.86 32.47
CA ILE A 197 -4.28 32.61 32.22
C ILE A 197 -5.02 32.92 33.54
N THR A 198 -4.70 32.27 34.66
CA THR A 198 -5.42 32.48 35.94
C THR A 198 -4.72 33.40 36.93
N LEU A 199 -3.50 33.88 36.63
CA LEU A 199 -2.76 34.83 37.48
C LEU A 199 -2.60 36.19 36.79
N SER A 200 -3.71 36.88 36.53
CA SER A 200 -3.70 38.34 36.34
C SER A 200 -4.10 39.00 37.67
N PRO A 201 -3.17 39.62 38.42
CA PRO A 201 -3.50 40.26 39.69
C PRO A 201 -4.27 41.57 39.45
N LYS A 202 -5.33 41.74 40.24
CA LYS A 202 -5.96 43.04 40.55
C LYS A 202 -4.91 44.04 41.04
N ILE A 203 -4.36 44.91 40.18
CA ILE A 203 -3.70 46.15 40.62
C ILE A 203 -3.92 47.26 39.58
N LEU A 204 -5.01 48.00 39.74
CA LEU A 204 -5.16 49.41 39.32
C LEU A 204 -6.48 49.89 39.96
N GLY A 205 -6.58 50.94 40.76
CA GLY A 205 -5.67 51.88 41.38
C GLY A 205 -6.59 52.83 42.14
N LYS A 206 -6.32 53.08 43.43
CA LYS A 206 -6.96 54.18 44.17
C LYS A 206 -6.38 55.50 43.68
N LYS A 207 -7.25 56.46 43.35
CA LYS A 207 -7.07 57.87 43.69
C LYS A 207 -8.39 58.38 44.23
#